data_AF-A0A9D5ES40-F1
#
_entry.id   AF-A0A9D5ES40-F1
#
_cell.length_a   1.000
_cell.length_b   1.000
_cell.length_c   1.000
_cell.angle_alpha   90.00
_cell.angle_beta   90.00
_cell.angle_gamma   90.00
#
_symmetry.space_group_name_H-M   'P 1'
#
loop_
_entity.id
_entity.type
_entity.pdbx_description
1 polymer ?
#
loop_
_entity_poly.entity_id
_entity_poly.type
_entity_poly.pdbx_seq_one_letter_code
_entity_poly.pdbx_strand_id
1 'polypeptide(L)'
;MGVLIPPRFASGSSLPFREVNMLPNACRPSRRGWFVFVLPCLFALGCGGSDEPTRRSKEAKTDETKKPDEPKTPSDAKVRLLGALIPVGDGTNYFVKFVGPIEKIDANEKDFDAFLNSIRVPGEGGKPISWTVPAGWKEGPARQMRIITLQKGDGTPDLYLSDPFGGTPLMNVNRWIGEVGLKPVTEADLPGLSKEVTLGAAKAARVDFRGPGGKSGMGMGK
;
A
#
# COMPACT_ATOMS: atom_id res chain seq x y z
N MET A 1 -59.86 4.27 23.22
CA MET A 1 -59.61 2.94 23.80
C MET A 1 -59.61 1.91 22.69
N GLY A 2 -58.45 1.32 22.39
CA GLY A 2 -58.28 0.23 21.43
C GLY A 2 -57.04 -0.55 21.84
N VAL A 3 -57.23 -1.81 22.20
CA VAL A 3 -56.33 -2.64 23.00
C VAL A 3 -55.08 -3.07 22.20
N LEU A 4 -53.90 -2.83 22.79
CA LEU A 4 -52.61 -3.38 22.36
C LEU A 4 -52.58 -4.91 22.50
N ILE A 5 -52.12 -5.60 21.45
CA ILE A 5 -51.71 -7.01 21.52
C ILE A 5 -50.18 -7.05 21.29
N PRO A 6 -49.38 -7.55 22.25
CA PRO A 6 -47.92 -7.62 22.11
C PRO A 6 -47.45 -8.83 21.29
N PRO A 7 -46.22 -8.78 20.73
CA PRO A 7 -45.66 -9.89 19.96
C PRO A 7 -45.24 -11.07 20.85
N ARG A 8 -45.49 -12.30 20.37
CA ARG A 8 -45.02 -13.55 20.99
C ARG A 8 -43.51 -13.70 20.79
N PHE A 9 -42.78 -13.67 21.89
CA PHE A 9 -41.42 -14.19 22.01
C PHE A 9 -41.44 -15.72 21.98
N ALA A 10 -40.64 -16.33 21.09
CA ALA A 10 -40.29 -17.75 21.16
C ALA A 10 -38.89 -17.89 21.77
N SER A 11 -38.84 -18.74 22.78
CA SER A 11 -37.70 -19.07 23.64
C SER A 11 -36.79 -20.11 23.00
N GLY A 12 -35.49 -19.98 23.25
CA GLY A 12 -34.64 -21.07 23.72
C GLY A 12 -34.08 -22.05 22.68
N SER A 13 -32.77 -21.93 22.41
CA SER A 13 -31.88 -23.07 22.15
C SER A 13 -30.43 -22.62 22.38
N SER A 14 -29.99 -22.76 23.63
CA SER A 14 -28.60 -22.61 24.07
C SER A 14 -27.75 -23.76 23.51
N LEU A 15 -26.77 -23.44 22.66
CA LEU A 15 -25.74 -24.39 22.25
C LEU A 15 -24.60 -24.41 23.27
N PRO A 16 -24.04 -25.60 23.59
CA PRO A 16 -23.08 -25.74 24.67
C PRO A 16 -21.70 -25.16 24.31
N PHE A 17 -21.17 -24.42 25.28
CA PHE A 17 -19.81 -23.92 25.40
C PHE A 17 -18.80 -25.07 25.26
N ARG A 18 -17.97 -25.03 24.20
CA ARG A 18 -16.91 -26.01 23.96
C ARG A 18 -15.64 -25.50 24.62
N GLU A 19 -15.38 -26.07 25.80
CA GLU A 19 -14.17 -25.89 26.61
C GLU A 19 -12.94 -26.38 25.82
N VAL A 20 -12.05 -25.46 25.44
CA VAL A 20 -10.74 -25.78 24.85
C VAL A 20 -9.71 -25.71 25.97
N ASN A 21 -9.34 -26.90 26.45
CA ASN A 21 -8.24 -27.10 27.39
C ASN A 21 -6.94 -26.51 26.83
N MET A 22 -6.40 -25.50 27.52
CA MET A 22 -4.99 -25.12 27.42
C MET A 22 -4.14 -26.21 28.05
N LEU A 23 -3.28 -26.85 27.27
CA LEU A 23 -2.14 -27.60 27.78
C LEU A 23 -0.85 -26.86 27.41
N PRO A 24 -0.01 -26.47 28.38
CA PRO A 24 1.28 -25.87 28.12
C PRO A 24 2.30 -26.95 27.72
N ASN A 25 2.88 -26.82 26.53
CA ASN A 25 4.03 -27.62 26.14
C ASN A 25 5.29 -27.11 26.86
N ALA A 26 5.75 -27.92 27.81
CA ALA A 26 6.94 -27.70 28.59
C ALA A 26 8.23 -27.82 27.76
N CYS A 27 9.18 -26.94 28.07
CA CYS A 27 10.59 -27.00 27.71
C CYS A 27 11.24 -28.35 28.01
N ARG A 28 12.15 -28.79 27.14
CA ARG A 28 13.27 -29.68 27.50
C ARG A 28 14.57 -29.20 26.82
N PRO A 29 15.58 -28.78 27.60
CA PRO A 29 16.96 -28.68 27.11
C PRO A 29 17.72 -29.98 27.39
N SER A 30 18.36 -30.55 26.37
CA SER A 30 19.31 -31.66 26.55
C SER A 30 20.71 -31.12 26.87
N ARG A 31 21.28 -31.67 27.94
CA ARG A 31 22.62 -31.39 28.48
C ARG A 31 23.69 -32.22 27.77
N ARG A 32 24.94 -31.77 27.95
CA ARG A 32 26.23 -32.50 28.10
C ARG A 32 27.25 -32.09 27.03
N GLY A 33 28.50 -31.73 27.35
CA GLY A 33 29.21 -31.88 28.61
C GLY A 33 30.44 -30.99 28.70
N TRP A 34 30.88 -30.81 29.95
CA TRP A 34 32.17 -30.27 30.34
C TRP A 34 33.26 -31.31 30.14
N PHE A 35 34.42 -30.87 29.67
CA PHE A 35 35.69 -31.46 30.05
C PHE A 35 36.62 -30.34 30.52
N VAL A 36 36.93 -30.39 31.82
CA VAL A 36 38.01 -29.65 32.47
C VAL A 36 39.21 -30.57 32.49
N PHE A 37 40.37 -30.08 32.06
CA PHE A 37 41.67 -30.64 32.41
C PHE A 37 42.53 -29.54 33.02
N VAL A 38 43.03 -29.83 34.22
CA VAL A 38 44.01 -29.06 34.99
C VAL A 38 45.24 -29.94 35.14
N LEU A 39 46.45 -29.40 34.96
CA LEU A 39 47.66 -29.66 35.78
C LEU A 39 48.81 -28.70 35.34
N PRO A 40 49.87 -28.50 36.14
CA PRO A 40 50.41 -27.19 36.48
C PRO A 40 51.93 -27.12 36.19
N CYS A 41 52.58 -26.03 36.62
CA CYS A 41 53.94 -25.95 37.22
C CYS A 41 54.77 -24.74 36.75
N LEU A 42 55.00 -23.85 37.72
CA LEU A 42 56.29 -23.28 38.15
C LEU A 42 57.13 -22.43 37.17
N PHE A 43 57.04 -21.11 37.45
CA PHE A 43 58.06 -20.06 37.41
C PHE A 43 59.53 -20.45 37.17
N ALA A 44 60.17 -19.73 36.23
CA ALA A 44 61.48 -19.12 36.43
C ALA A 44 61.69 -17.92 35.47
N LEU A 45 62.40 -16.92 35.98
CA LEU A 45 62.66 -15.60 35.40
C LEU A 45 63.51 -15.62 34.12
N GLY A 46 63.21 -14.71 33.19
CA GLY A 46 64.09 -14.34 32.09
C GLY A 46 63.72 -12.98 31.50
N CYS A 47 64.48 -11.94 31.85
CA CYS A 47 64.49 -10.64 31.15
C CYS A 47 65.19 -10.77 29.80
N GLY A 48 64.62 -10.18 28.76
CA GLY A 48 65.27 -9.99 27.45
C GLY A 48 64.30 -9.34 26.48
N GLY A 49 64.59 -8.11 26.06
CA GLY A 49 63.66 -7.24 25.34
C GLY A 49 63.26 -7.71 23.94
N SER A 50 62.24 -7.06 23.39
CA SER A 50 62.05 -6.91 21.95
C SER A 50 61.11 -5.73 21.68
N ASP A 51 61.44 -5.04 20.62
CA ASP A 51 61.01 -3.71 20.26
C ASP A 51 59.54 -3.61 19.78
N GLU A 52 59.03 -2.40 19.92
CA GLU A 52 57.88 -1.75 19.27
C GLU A 52 57.17 -2.50 18.11
N PRO A 53 55.85 -2.78 18.21
CA PRO A 53 55.08 -3.21 17.06
C PRO A 53 54.50 -2.00 16.31
N THR A 54 55.20 -1.63 15.25
CA THR A 54 54.71 -1.15 13.94
C THR A 54 53.20 -0.86 13.84
N ARG A 55 52.89 0.42 13.54
CA ARG A 55 51.60 0.88 13.00
C ARG A 55 51.16 -0.02 11.84
N ARG A 56 50.13 -0.83 12.08
CA ARG A 56 49.31 -1.41 11.02
C ARG A 56 48.50 -0.28 10.38
N SER A 57 48.93 0.16 9.21
CA SER A 57 48.15 1.00 8.30
C SER A 57 46.78 0.34 8.05
N LYS A 58 45.73 0.93 8.64
CA LYS A 58 44.36 0.69 8.20
C LYS A 58 44.13 1.52 6.94
N GLU A 59 43.79 0.83 5.87
CA GLU A 59 43.31 1.43 4.62
C GLU A 59 42.16 2.39 4.93
N ALA A 60 42.35 3.65 4.59
CA ALA A 60 41.26 4.60 4.50
C ALA A 60 40.42 4.21 3.28
N LYS A 61 39.42 3.34 3.49
CA LYS A 61 38.31 3.22 2.55
C LYS A 61 37.44 4.46 2.74
N THR A 62 37.51 5.32 1.74
CA THR A 62 36.74 6.55 1.58
C THR A 62 35.30 6.35 2.01
N ASP A 63 34.89 7.19 2.95
CA ASP A 63 33.54 7.42 3.41
C ASP A 63 32.69 7.88 2.22
N GLU A 64 32.00 6.94 1.57
CA GLU A 64 30.96 7.24 0.61
C GLU A 64 29.69 7.52 1.41
N THR A 65 29.52 8.81 1.73
CA THR A 65 28.28 9.46 2.16
C THR A 65 27.04 8.75 1.58
N LYS A 66 26.30 8.06 2.45
CA LYS A 66 24.99 7.49 2.15
C LYS A 66 24.00 8.63 1.82
N LYS A 67 23.86 8.94 0.53
CA LYS A 67 22.77 9.76 0.00
C LYS A 67 21.43 9.12 0.43
N PRO A 68 20.45 9.88 0.96
CA PRO A 68 19.12 9.33 1.28
C PRO A 68 18.50 8.67 0.04
N ASP A 69 18.03 7.44 0.20
CA ASP A 69 17.42 6.63 -0.86
C ASP A 69 16.22 7.35 -1.50
N GLU A 70 16.42 7.78 -2.74
CA GLU A 70 15.37 8.12 -3.69
C GLU A 70 14.46 6.87 -3.87
N PRO A 71 13.12 6.97 -3.93
CA PRO A 71 12.26 5.81 -4.12
C PRO A 71 12.57 5.15 -5.48
N LYS A 72 13.30 4.04 -5.46
CA LYS A 72 13.71 3.30 -6.65
C LYS A 72 12.47 2.70 -7.31
N THR A 73 12.09 3.24 -8.47
CA THR A 73 11.17 2.56 -9.38
C THR A 73 11.71 1.14 -9.62
N PRO A 74 10.91 0.06 -9.46
CA PRO A 74 11.37 -1.28 -9.78
C PRO A 74 11.88 -1.34 -11.22
N SER A 75 13.09 -1.86 -11.44
CA SER A 75 13.78 -1.89 -12.74
C SER A 75 12.96 -2.57 -13.85
N ASP A 76 11.99 -3.41 -13.48
CA ASP A 76 11.10 -4.16 -14.35
C ASP A 76 9.68 -3.58 -14.46
N ALA A 77 9.42 -2.39 -13.90
CA ALA A 77 8.10 -1.76 -13.94
C ALA A 77 7.71 -1.35 -15.38
N LYS A 78 6.55 -1.84 -15.84
CA LYS A 78 5.99 -1.56 -17.17
C LYS A 78 4.64 -0.85 -17.11
N VAL A 79 3.92 -1.06 -16.01
CA VAL A 79 2.59 -0.51 -15.78
C VAL A 79 2.63 0.40 -14.57
N ARG A 80 1.98 1.54 -14.68
CA ARG A 80 1.74 2.46 -13.57
C ARG A 80 0.25 2.63 -13.37
N LEU A 81 -0.16 2.72 -12.11
CA LEU A 81 -1.51 3.07 -11.68
C LEU A 81 -1.42 4.28 -10.77
N LEU A 82 -1.97 5.39 -11.23
CA LEU A 82 -2.33 6.53 -10.39
C LEU A 82 -3.78 6.38 -9.97
N GLY A 83 -4.04 6.53 -8.68
CA GLY A 83 -5.38 6.36 -8.14
C GLY A 83 -5.66 7.32 -7.00
N ALA A 84 -6.94 7.62 -6.76
CA ALA A 84 -7.39 8.32 -5.57
C ALA A 84 -8.65 7.66 -5.01
N LEU A 85 -8.65 7.44 -3.69
CA LEU A 85 -9.83 7.01 -2.94
C LEU A 85 -10.41 8.23 -2.23
N ILE A 86 -11.65 8.59 -2.57
CA ILE A 86 -12.35 9.74 -1.99
C ILE A 86 -13.53 9.19 -1.17
N PRO A 87 -13.44 9.16 0.17
CA PRO A 87 -14.53 8.70 1.01
C PRO A 87 -15.76 9.60 0.88
N VAL A 88 -16.95 8.99 0.80
CA VAL A 88 -18.22 9.73 0.70
C VAL A 88 -19.23 9.40 1.80
N GLY A 89 -18.86 8.51 2.72
CA GLY A 89 -19.74 7.99 3.77
C GLY A 89 -20.07 6.50 3.58
N ASP A 90 -20.59 5.88 4.64
CA ASP A 90 -21.08 4.49 4.63
C ASP A 90 -20.08 3.42 4.13
N GLY A 91 -18.78 3.70 4.29
CA GLY A 91 -17.71 2.80 3.82
C GLY A 91 -17.57 2.73 2.30
N THR A 92 -18.19 3.66 1.56
CA THR A 92 -18.07 3.78 0.11
C THR A 92 -17.13 4.92 -0.30
N ASN A 93 -16.54 4.79 -1.49
CA ASN A 93 -15.56 5.72 -2.00
C ASN A 93 -15.80 5.96 -3.49
N TYR A 94 -15.68 7.22 -3.94
CA TYR A 94 -15.38 7.46 -5.34
C TYR A 94 -13.93 7.02 -5.62
N PHE A 95 -13.69 6.48 -6.81
CA PHE A 95 -12.36 6.18 -7.30
C PHE A 95 -12.02 7.02 -8.51
N VAL A 96 -10.92 7.76 -8.43
CA VAL A 96 -10.24 8.28 -9.62
C VAL A 96 -9.16 7.27 -9.99
N LYS A 97 -9.13 6.83 -11.25
CA LYS A 97 -8.13 5.85 -11.70
C LYS A 97 -7.56 6.21 -13.07
N PHE A 98 -6.26 6.02 -13.19
CA PHE A 98 -5.50 6.18 -14.42
C PHE A 98 -4.39 5.13 -14.46
N VAL A 99 -4.52 4.16 -15.36
CA VAL A 99 -3.67 2.96 -15.38
C VAL A 99 -3.28 2.62 -16.81
N GLY A 100 -2.01 2.24 -17.01
CA GLY A 100 -1.50 1.83 -18.31
C GLY A 100 0.02 1.81 -18.38
N PRO A 101 0.59 1.82 -19.60
CA PRO A 101 2.04 1.84 -19.80
C PRO A 101 2.70 3.00 -19.04
N ILE A 102 3.79 2.72 -18.34
CA ILE A 102 4.43 3.69 -17.44
C ILE A 102 4.75 5.01 -18.14
N GLU A 103 5.27 4.97 -19.37
CA GLU A 103 5.61 6.16 -20.14
C GLU A 103 4.38 7.04 -20.45
N LYS A 104 3.22 6.42 -20.69
CA LYS A 104 1.97 7.15 -20.95
C LYS A 104 1.42 7.78 -19.69
N ILE A 105 1.53 7.10 -18.55
CA ILE A 105 1.06 7.66 -17.27
C ILE A 105 2.02 8.76 -16.79
N ASP A 106 3.33 8.55 -16.89
CA ASP A 106 4.36 9.52 -16.50
C ASP A 106 4.22 10.82 -17.30
N ALA A 107 4.00 10.73 -18.61
CA ALA A 107 3.79 11.92 -19.46
C ALA A 107 2.52 12.72 -19.11
N ASN A 108 1.57 12.11 -18.40
CA ASN A 108 0.25 12.68 -18.12
C ASN A 108 -0.06 12.81 -16.62
N GLU A 109 0.93 12.62 -15.73
CA GLU A 109 0.73 12.71 -14.28
C GLU A 109 0.19 14.07 -13.85
N LYS A 110 0.69 15.15 -14.47
CA LYS A 110 0.19 16.51 -14.19
C LYS A 110 -1.28 16.68 -14.54
N ASP A 111 -1.76 16.03 -15.59
CA ASP A 111 -3.17 16.08 -15.99
C ASP A 111 -4.04 15.30 -14.99
N PHE A 112 -3.55 14.16 -14.49
CA PHE A 112 -4.19 13.42 -13.40
C PHE A 112 -4.29 14.26 -12.13
N ASP A 113 -3.20 14.91 -11.72
CA ASP A 113 -3.19 15.75 -10.52
C ASP A 113 -4.08 16.99 -10.71
N ALA A 114 -4.11 17.59 -11.91
CA ALA A 114 -5.01 18.68 -12.24
C ALA A 114 -6.48 18.25 -12.17
N PHE A 115 -6.82 17.08 -12.71
CA PHE A 115 -8.17 16.51 -12.58
C PHE A 115 -8.53 16.30 -11.12
N LEU A 116 -7.66 15.63 -10.36
CA LEU A 116 -7.87 15.35 -8.95
C LEU A 116 -8.11 16.64 -8.15
N ASN A 117 -7.27 17.66 -8.33
CA ASN A 117 -7.38 18.96 -7.68
C ASN A 117 -8.64 19.75 -8.08
N SER A 118 -9.27 19.43 -9.21
CA SER A 118 -10.53 20.05 -9.65
C SER A 118 -11.76 19.44 -8.97
N ILE A 119 -11.64 18.23 -8.39
CA ILE A 119 -12.78 17.53 -7.81
C ILE A 119 -13.26 18.24 -6.54
N ARG A 120 -14.58 18.34 -6.40
CA ARG A 120 -15.25 18.85 -5.19
C ARG A 120 -16.26 17.82 -4.70
N VAL A 121 -16.20 17.53 -3.40
CA VAL A 121 -17.16 16.70 -2.67
C VAL A 121 -17.50 17.41 -1.35
N PRO A 122 -18.76 17.83 -1.11
CA PRO A 122 -19.86 17.83 -2.09
C PRO A 122 -19.54 18.68 -3.32
N GLY A 123 -20.19 18.37 -4.43
CA GLY A 123 -20.06 19.11 -5.67
C GLY A 123 -20.78 20.47 -5.62
N GLU A 124 -20.46 21.32 -6.58
CA GLU A 124 -21.09 22.63 -6.73
C GLU A 124 -22.55 22.53 -7.21
N GLY A 125 -23.37 23.53 -6.90
CA GLY A 125 -24.75 23.62 -7.39
C GLY A 125 -25.67 22.49 -6.90
N GLY A 126 -25.40 21.94 -5.71
CA GLY A 126 -26.20 20.86 -5.11
C GLY A 126 -25.90 19.47 -5.67
N LYS A 127 -24.85 19.31 -6.48
CA LYS A 127 -24.42 18.00 -6.99
C LYS A 127 -23.62 17.22 -5.93
N PRO A 128 -23.69 15.88 -5.91
CA PRO A 128 -22.88 15.08 -4.98
C PRO A 128 -21.37 15.25 -5.22
N ILE A 129 -20.96 15.46 -6.47
CA ILE A 129 -19.58 15.64 -6.90
C ILE A 129 -19.54 16.52 -8.16
N SER A 130 -18.51 17.34 -8.30
CA SER A 130 -18.22 18.12 -9.50
C SER A 130 -16.72 18.12 -9.81
N TRP A 131 -16.36 18.37 -11.08
CA TRP A 131 -14.97 18.36 -11.56
C TRP A 131 -14.82 19.27 -12.79
N THR A 132 -13.57 19.53 -13.17
CA THR A 132 -13.21 20.17 -14.43
C THR A 132 -12.44 19.19 -15.31
N VAL A 133 -12.79 19.08 -16.59
CA VAL A 133 -12.04 18.26 -17.54
C VAL A 133 -10.68 18.92 -17.81
N PRO A 134 -9.55 18.21 -17.66
CA PRO A 134 -8.23 18.80 -17.92
C PRO A 134 -8.07 19.24 -19.37
N ALA A 135 -7.20 20.22 -19.60
CA ALA A 135 -6.94 20.74 -20.95
C ALA A 135 -6.45 19.63 -21.90
N GLY A 136 -7.01 19.58 -23.11
CA GLY A 136 -6.69 18.55 -24.09
C GLY A 136 -7.36 17.19 -23.85
N TRP A 137 -8.12 17.04 -22.77
CA TRP A 137 -8.98 15.88 -22.53
C TRP A 137 -10.42 16.19 -22.93
N LYS A 138 -11.17 15.14 -23.25
CA LYS A 138 -12.60 15.20 -23.52
C LYS A 138 -13.32 14.07 -22.81
N GLU A 139 -14.62 14.26 -22.58
CA GLU A 139 -15.49 13.17 -22.14
C GLU A 139 -15.61 12.12 -23.25
N GLY A 140 -15.36 10.87 -22.88
CA GLY A 140 -15.54 9.69 -23.71
C GLY A 140 -16.95 9.10 -23.58
N PRO A 141 -17.22 7.97 -24.24
CA PRO A 141 -18.50 7.29 -24.12
C PRO A 141 -18.74 6.79 -22.69
N ALA A 142 -20.01 6.74 -22.28
CA ALA A 142 -20.41 6.17 -20.99
C ALA A 142 -19.92 4.71 -20.85
N ARG A 143 -19.52 4.35 -19.63
CA ARG A 143 -19.09 3.00 -19.27
C ARG A 143 -19.77 2.60 -17.97
N GLN A 144 -20.02 1.31 -17.79
CA GLN A 144 -20.59 0.80 -16.54
C GLN A 144 -19.71 1.18 -15.34
N MET A 145 -20.35 1.57 -14.24
CA MET A 145 -19.70 1.92 -12.97
C MET A 145 -18.76 3.14 -13.04
N ARG A 146 -18.93 4.00 -14.06
CA ARG A 146 -18.16 5.24 -14.23
C ARG A 146 -19.10 6.43 -14.34
N ILE A 147 -18.88 7.43 -13.49
CA ILE A 147 -19.53 8.74 -13.59
C ILE A 147 -19.02 9.45 -14.84
N ILE A 148 -17.71 9.41 -15.08
CA ILE A 148 -17.11 9.96 -16.28
C ILE A 148 -15.88 9.17 -16.72
N THR A 149 -15.72 9.03 -18.03
CA THR A 149 -14.50 8.57 -18.68
C THR A 149 -13.90 9.73 -19.46
N LEU A 150 -12.63 10.04 -19.23
CA LEU A 150 -11.88 11.09 -19.91
C LEU A 150 -10.86 10.47 -20.86
N GLN A 151 -10.81 11.00 -22.07
CA GLN A 151 -9.92 10.55 -23.13
C GLN A 151 -9.13 11.72 -23.68
N LYS A 152 -7.81 11.58 -23.77
CA LYS A 152 -6.93 12.57 -24.42
C LYS A 152 -6.90 12.39 -25.94
N GLY A 153 -6.89 11.13 -26.39
CA GLY A 153 -6.69 10.75 -27.79
C GLY A 153 -5.22 10.92 -28.18
N ASP A 154 -4.59 9.86 -28.72
CA ASP A 154 -3.11 9.66 -28.91
C ASP A 154 -2.60 8.33 -28.30
N GLY A 155 -3.52 7.41 -27.98
CA GLY A 155 -3.19 6.15 -27.30
C GLY A 155 -2.88 6.33 -25.81
N THR A 156 -3.09 7.51 -25.22
CA THR A 156 -3.14 7.67 -23.77
C THR A 156 -4.33 6.88 -23.20
N PRO A 157 -4.13 6.11 -22.10
CA PRO A 157 -5.21 5.39 -21.44
C PRO A 157 -6.36 6.30 -20.97
N ASP A 158 -7.53 5.72 -20.75
CA ASP A 158 -8.65 6.42 -20.12
C ASP A 158 -8.27 6.84 -18.68
N LEU A 159 -8.56 8.10 -18.33
CA LEU A 159 -8.66 8.58 -16.95
C LEU A 159 -10.14 8.57 -16.56
N TYR A 160 -10.51 8.05 -15.40
CA TYR A 160 -11.93 8.00 -15.03
C TYR A 160 -12.22 8.24 -13.55
N LEU A 161 -13.47 8.61 -13.29
CA LEU A 161 -14.09 8.71 -11.97
C LEU A 161 -15.25 7.70 -11.89
N SER A 162 -15.23 6.82 -10.89
CA SER A 162 -16.24 5.77 -10.71
C SER A 162 -17.48 6.25 -9.96
N ASP A 163 -18.57 5.48 -10.06
CA ASP A 163 -19.62 5.50 -9.03
C ASP A 163 -19.05 5.11 -7.65
N PRO A 164 -19.66 5.51 -6.53
CA PRO A 164 -19.22 5.09 -5.20
C PRO A 164 -19.24 3.57 -5.07
N PHE A 165 -18.18 3.01 -4.52
CA PHE A 165 -18.11 1.57 -4.28
C PHE A 165 -17.48 1.26 -2.92
N GLY A 166 -17.96 0.18 -2.30
CA GLY A 166 -17.58 -0.23 -0.95
C GLY A 166 -16.21 -0.93 -0.88
N GLY A 167 -15.73 -1.08 0.34
CA GLY A 167 -14.53 -1.87 0.67
C GLY A 167 -13.58 -1.12 1.58
N THR A 168 -12.85 -1.85 2.41
CA THR A 168 -11.83 -1.24 3.28
C THR A 168 -10.69 -0.65 2.45
N PRO A 169 -9.94 0.33 2.99
CA PRO A 169 -8.73 0.84 2.33
C PRO A 169 -7.76 -0.28 1.93
N LEU A 170 -7.53 -1.26 2.81
CA LEU A 170 -6.66 -2.40 2.51
C LEU A 170 -7.16 -3.23 1.33
N MET A 171 -8.45 -3.58 1.31
CA MET A 171 -9.02 -4.39 0.21
C MET A 171 -8.90 -3.66 -1.13
N ASN A 172 -9.17 -2.36 -1.15
CA ASN A 172 -9.07 -1.55 -2.37
C ASN A 172 -7.63 -1.40 -2.84
N VAL A 173 -6.69 -1.12 -1.93
CA VAL A 173 -5.25 -1.03 -2.24
C VAL A 173 -4.72 -2.36 -2.76
N ASN A 174 -5.03 -3.49 -2.11
CA ASN A 174 -4.58 -4.81 -2.57
C ASN A 174 -5.15 -5.19 -3.94
N ARG A 175 -6.40 -4.79 -4.23
CA ARG A 175 -6.98 -4.96 -5.57
C ARG A 175 -6.16 -4.22 -6.62
N TRP A 176 -5.82 -2.96 -6.38
CA TRP A 176 -5.07 -2.13 -7.33
C TRP A 176 -3.60 -2.51 -7.46
N ILE A 177 -2.95 -2.91 -6.37
CA ILE A 177 -1.60 -3.48 -6.38
C ILE A 177 -1.55 -4.76 -7.23
N GLY A 178 -2.58 -5.60 -7.16
CA GLY A 178 -2.72 -6.76 -8.04
C GLY A 178 -2.86 -6.42 -9.53
N GLU A 179 -3.53 -5.32 -9.89
CA GLU A 179 -3.66 -4.85 -11.28
C GLU A 179 -2.31 -4.49 -11.92
N VAL A 180 -1.35 -4.03 -11.11
CA VAL A 180 0.03 -3.75 -11.58
C VAL A 180 0.99 -4.93 -11.36
N GLY A 181 0.50 -6.07 -10.87
CA GLY A 181 1.28 -7.30 -10.71
C GLY A 181 2.16 -7.34 -9.45
N LEU A 182 1.89 -6.48 -8.48
CA LEU A 182 2.60 -6.47 -7.20
C LEU A 182 1.96 -7.44 -6.20
N LYS A 183 2.70 -7.78 -5.14
CA LYS A 183 2.22 -8.67 -4.08
C LYS A 183 1.30 -7.91 -3.12
N PRO A 184 0.27 -8.58 -2.57
CA PRO A 184 -0.57 -7.98 -1.54
C PRO A 184 0.24 -7.48 -0.34
N VAL A 185 -0.25 -6.41 0.27
CA VAL A 185 0.29 -5.73 1.44
C VAL A 185 -0.63 -5.93 2.65
N THR A 186 -0.17 -5.48 3.81
CA THR A 186 -0.88 -5.52 5.09
C THR A 186 -1.37 -4.14 5.51
N GLU A 187 -2.18 -4.06 6.58
CA GLU A 187 -2.64 -2.77 7.12
C GLU A 187 -1.49 -1.87 7.56
N ALA A 188 -0.39 -2.46 8.05
CA ALA A 188 0.79 -1.73 8.51
C ALA A 188 1.49 -0.95 7.38
N ASP A 189 1.30 -1.37 6.13
CA ASP A 189 1.93 -0.75 4.97
C ASP A 189 1.14 0.46 4.43
N LEU A 190 -0.17 0.56 4.74
CA LEU A 190 -1.07 1.57 4.18
C LEU A 190 -0.59 3.03 4.35
N PRO A 191 -0.07 3.46 5.51
CA PRO A 191 0.39 4.83 5.69
C PRO A 191 1.53 5.23 4.72
N GLY A 192 2.33 4.25 4.27
CA GLY A 192 3.44 4.49 3.34
C GLY A 192 3.05 4.40 1.86
N LEU A 193 1.86 3.91 1.54
CA LEU A 193 1.42 3.63 0.16
C LEU A 193 0.53 4.72 -0.44
N SER A 194 0.14 5.69 0.37
CA SER A 194 -0.72 6.77 -0.07
C SER A 194 -0.24 8.12 0.45
N LYS A 195 -0.60 9.18 -0.27
CA LYS A 195 -0.47 10.57 0.14
C LYS A 195 -1.88 11.12 0.32
N GLU A 196 -2.12 11.77 1.46
CA GLU A 196 -3.35 12.52 1.63
C GLU A 196 -3.36 13.74 0.70
N VAL A 197 -4.48 13.97 0.04
CA VAL A 197 -4.74 15.18 -0.75
C VAL A 197 -6.09 15.77 -0.35
N THR A 198 -6.22 17.09 -0.44
CA THR A 198 -7.44 17.83 -0.08
C THR A 198 -8.21 18.22 -1.34
N LEU A 199 -9.47 17.81 -1.43
CA LEU A 199 -10.38 18.02 -2.56
C LEU A 199 -11.56 18.91 -2.13
N GLY A 200 -11.28 20.20 -1.92
CA GLY A 200 -12.22 21.09 -1.25
C GLY A 200 -12.35 20.74 0.24
N ALA A 201 -13.54 20.35 0.69
CA ALA A 201 -13.78 19.94 2.08
C ALA A 201 -13.43 18.45 2.33
N ALA A 202 -13.32 17.64 1.28
CA ALA A 202 -13.01 16.22 1.38
C ALA A 202 -11.50 15.96 1.45
N LYS A 203 -11.12 14.91 2.17
CA LYS A 203 -9.78 14.32 2.12
C LYS A 203 -9.82 13.09 1.22
N ALA A 204 -8.76 12.85 0.48
CA ALA A 204 -8.62 11.67 -0.36
C ALA A 204 -7.23 11.06 -0.19
N ALA A 205 -7.13 9.74 -0.40
CA ALA A 205 -5.86 9.03 -0.42
C ALA A 205 -5.41 8.84 -1.88
N ARG A 206 -4.39 9.58 -2.31
CA ARG A 206 -3.72 9.41 -3.61
C ARG A 206 -2.69 8.30 -3.51
N VAL A 207 -2.72 7.36 -4.43
CA VAL A 207 -1.75 6.25 -4.52
C VAL A 207 -1.02 6.29 -5.85
N ASP A 208 0.17 5.69 -5.87
CA ASP A 208 1.02 5.56 -7.04
C ASP A 208 1.69 4.19 -7.00
N PHE A 209 1.24 3.28 -7.87
CA PHE A 209 1.76 1.92 -7.93
C PHE A 209 2.44 1.69 -9.27
N ARG A 210 3.65 1.13 -9.23
CA ARG A 210 4.46 0.79 -10.39
C ARG A 210 4.84 -0.69 -10.32
N GLY A 211 4.56 -1.45 -11.36
CA GLY A 211 4.81 -2.88 -11.37
C GLY A 211 4.94 -3.47 -12.77
N PRO A 212 5.28 -4.77 -12.90
CA PRO A 212 5.52 -5.42 -14.18
C PRO A 212 4.24 -5.59 -15.03
N GLY A 213 3.06 -5.41 -14.43
CA GLY A 213 1.75 -5.62 -15.02
C GLY A 213 1.05 -6.85 -14.47
N GLY A 214 -0.24 -6.73 -14.12
CA GLY A 214 -1.06 -7.82 -13.59
C GLY A 214 -1.73 -8.66 -14.67
N LYS A 215 -2.10 -9.90 -14.32
CA LYS A 215 -2.86 -10.82 -15.19
C LYS A 215 -4.31 -10.40 -15.43
N SER A 216 -4.83 -9.43 -14.66
CA SER A 216 -6.22 -8.98 -14.75
C SER A 216 -6.32 -7.59 -15.34
N GLY A 217 -6.81 -7.48 -16.58
CA GLY A 217 -7.54 -6.27 -17.02
C GLY A 217 -6.88 -5.34 -18.02
N MET A 218 -5.63 -5.57 -18.47
CA MET A 218 -5.15 -4.89 -19.68
C MET A 218 -5.70 -5.57 -20.93
N GLY A 219 -6.99 -5.37 -21.18
CA GLY A 219 -7.51 -5.35 -22.54
C GLY A 219 -6.88 -4.15 -23.24
N MET A 220 -5.62 -4.27 -23.66
CA MET A 220 -5.06 -3.43 -24.69
C MET A 220 -5.90 -3.71 -25.94
N GLY A 221 -6.94 -2.92 -26.14
CA GLY A 221 -7.70 -2.91 -27.38
C GLY A 221 -6.70 -2.71 -28.51
N LYS A 222 -6.65 -3.70 -29.41
CA LYS A 222 -6.08 -3.51 -30.73
C LYS A 222 -6.89 -2.46 -31.50
#